data_AF-A0A923IVZ2-F1
#
_entry.id   AF-A0A923IVZ2-F1
#
_cell.length_a   1.000
_cell.length_b   1.000
_cell.length_c   1.000
_cell.angle_alpha   90.00
_cell.angle_beta   90.00
_cell.angle_gamma   90.00
#
_symmetry.space_group_name_H-M   'P 1'
#
loop_
_entity.id
_entity.type
_entity.pdbx_description
1 polymer ?
#
loop_
_entity_poly.entity_id
_entity_poly.type
_entity_poly.pdbx_seq_one_letter_code
_entity_poly.pdbx_strand_id
1 'polypeptide(L)'
;MKNYSLKIAILFCAVLVFSKCKPEDEVKSSTCTFSDAESKAYYNTAMKFANSPTRSNCNVLKTASLDLIKKFEKCDAATKAQIAQLTQQWNNIDCNSF
;
A
#
# COMPACT_ATOMS: atom_id res chain seq x y z
N MET A 1 -28.17 -4.64 -7.29
CA MET A 1 -27.64 -3.35 -6.80
C MET A 1 -26.19 -3.25 -7.25
N LYS A 2 -25.88 -2.15 -7.92
CA LYS A 2 -24.79 -1.99 -8.89
C LYS A 2 -23.43 -1.77 -8.21
N ASN A 3 -22.41 -2.37 -8.82
CA ASN A 3 -20.97 -2.32 -8.58
C ASN A 3 -20.36 -0.89 -8.60
N TYR A 4 -20.79 -0.01 -7.69
CA TYR A 4 -20.28 1.36 -7.61
C TYR A 4 -19.07 1.52 -6.66
N SER A 5 -18.84 0.58 -5.75
CA SER A 5 -17.79 0.70 -4.72
C SER A 5 -16.36 0.53 -5.24
N LEU A 6 -16.16 -0.15 -6.37
CA LEU A 6 -14.83 -0.42 -6.93
C LEU A 6 -14.30 0.75 -7.79
N LYS A 7 -15.20 1.51 -8.44
CA LYS A 7 -14.81 2.61 -9.34
C LYS A 7 -14.40 3.88 -8.59
N ILE A 8 -14.89 4.07 -7.36
CA ILE A 8 -14.55 5.24 -6.53
C ILE A 8 -13.11 5.12 -5.99
N ALA A 9 -12.63 3.90 -5.71
CA ALA A 9 -11.27 3.67 -5.23
C ALA A 9 -10.18 4.00 -6.28
N ILE A 10 -10.47 3.76 -7.57
CA ILE A 10 -9.53 4.03 -8.68
C ILE A 10 -9.43 5.54 -8.97
N LEU A 11 -10.49 6.31 -8.69
CA LEU A 11 -10.50 7.75 -8.92
C LEU A 11 -9.65 8.53 -7.90
N PHE A 12 -9.40 7.96 -6.72
CA PHE A 12 -8.59 8.60 -5.68
C PHE A 12 -7.08 8.55 -5.96
N CYS A 13 -6.62 7.62 -6.81
CA CYS A 13 -5.21 7.53 -7.21
C CYS A 13 -4.80 8.56 -8.28
N ALA A 14 -5.74 9.09 -9.06
CA ALA A 14 -5.43 9.99 -10.18
C ALA A 14 -5.19 11.45 -9.75
N VAL A 15 -5.65 11.87 -8.57
CA VAL A 15 -5.58 13.28 -8.13
C VAL A 15 -4.22 13.62 -7.51
N LEU A 16 -3.40 12.64 -7.15
CA LEU A 16 -2.11 12.87 -6.49
C LEU A 16 -0.93 13.07 -7.45
N VAL A 17 -1.13 12.93 -8.77
CA VAL A 17 -0.04 12.94 -9.75
C VAL A 17 0.15 14.29 -10.45
N PHE A 18 -0.73 15.28 -10.21
CA PHE A 18 -0.67 16.61 -10.86
C PHE A 18 -0.32 17.77 -9.92
N SER A 19 -0.03 17.49 -8.64
CA SER A 19 0.47 18.50 -7.72
C SER A 19 1.96 18.76 -8.01
N LYS A 20 2.21 19.71 -8.91
CA LYS A 20 3.51 20.32 -9.17
C LYS A 20 4.34 20.41 -7.88
N CYS A 21 5.45 19.66 -7.81
CA CYS A 21 6.53 19.92 -6.85
C CYS A 21 6.97 21.38 -7.02
N LYS A 22 6.61 22.23 -6.05
CA LYS A 22 7.27 23.52 -5.86
C LYS A 22 8.66 23.26 -5.27
N PRO A 23 9.70 23.98 -5.71
CA PRO A 23 11.01 23.87 -5.11
C PRO A 23 11.00 24.53 -3.72
N GLU A 24 11.73 23.86 -2.82
CA GLU A 24 12.55 24.44 -1.75
C GLU A 24 11.82 25.38 -0.78
N ASP A 25 11.38 24.82 0.35
CA ASP A 25 11.85 25.20 1.69
C ASP A 25 10.91 24.67 2.78
N GLU A 26 11.51 24.08 3.81
CA GLU A 26 10.90 23.78 5.11
C GLU A 26 9.67 22.85 5.14
N VAL A 27 9.87 21.59 4.79
CA VAL A 27 9.21 20.52 5.55
C VAL A 27 10.33 19.66 6.11
N LYS A 28 10.58 19.74 7.41
CA LYS A 28 11.20 18.63 8.16
C LYS A 28 10.21 17.46 8.19
N SER A 29 9.79 17.00 7.01
CA SER A 29 9.17 15.71 6.86
C SER A 29 10.34 14.77 7.03
N SER A 30 10.34 13.95 8.06
CA SER A 30 11.15 12.74 8.11
C SER A 30 10.68 11.87 6.95
N THR A 31 11.16 12.19 5.74
CA THR A 31 10.63 11.67 4.49
C THR A 31 10.79 10.17 4.54
N CYS A 32 9.67 9.48 4.71
CA CYS A 32 9.65 8.04 4.62
C CYS A 32 9.75 7.66 3.16
N THR A 33 10.98 7.72 2.67
CA THR A 33 11.32 7.38 1.31
C THR A 33 11.62 5.90 1.28
N PHE A 34 10.74 5.12 0.66
CA PHE A 34 11.07 3.76 0.27
C PHE A 34 12.06 3.82 -0.87
N SER A 35 13.05 2.93 -0.87
CA SER A 35 13.92 2.80 -2.03
C SER A 35 13.11 2.34 -3.26
N ASP A 36 13.58 2.69 -4.45
CA ASP A 36 13.00 2.21 -5.71
C ASP A 36 12.96 0.67 -5.75
N ALA A 37 13.96 0.02 -5.15
CA ALA A 37 14.02 -1.43 -5.04
C ALA A 37 12.87 -2.00 -4.19
N GLU A 38 12.57 -1.39 -3.04
CA GLU A 38 11.46 -1.81 -2.17
C GLU A 38 10.10 -1.58 -2.84
N SER A 39 9.93 -0.41 -3.45
CA SER A 39 8.71 -0.07 -4.19
C SER A 39 8.47 -1.05 -5.35
N LYS A 40 9.53 -1.37 -6.10
CA LYS A 40 9.48 -2.34 -7.20
C LYS A 40 9.21 -3.76 -6.70
N ALA A 41 9.81 -4.17 -5.58
CA ALA A 41 9.58 -5.49 -5.01
C ALA A 41 8.12 -5.68 -4.56
N TYR A 42 7.55 -4.68 -3.89
CA TYR A 42 6.14 -4.67 -3.53
C TYR A 42 5.24 -4.71 -4.78
N TYR A 43 5.50 -3.84 -5.75
CA TYR A 43 4.74 -3.79 -7.01
C TYR A 43 4.77 -5.14 -7.76
N ASN A 44 5.94 -5.77 -7.89
CA ASN A 44 6.08 -7.07 -8.53
C ASN A 44 5.28 -8.16 -7.80
N THR A 45 5.26 -8.11 -6.47
CA THR A 45 4.47 -9.06 -5.66
C THR A 45 2.98 -8.87 -5.89
N ALA A 46 2.50 -7.62 -5.89
CA ALA A 46 1.12 -7.29 -6.18
C ALA A 46 0.71 -7.73 -7.59
N MET A 47 1.55 -7.45 -8.59
CA MET A 47 1.33 -7.89 -9.98
C MET A 47 1.32 -9.41 -10.11
N LYS A 48 2.20 -10.12 -9.40
CA LYS A 48 2.23 -11.59 -9.43
C LYS A 48 0.94 -12.19 -8.90
N PHE A 49 0.39 -11.65 -7.81
CA PHE A 49 -0.92 -12.06 -7.31
C PHE A 49 -2.04 -11.69 -8.27
N ALA A 50 -2.05 -10.45 -8.81
CA ALA A 50 -3.08 -10.00 -9.76
C ALA A 50 -3.14 -10.87 -11.04
N ASN A 51 -1.97 -11.29 -11.54
CA ASN A 51 -1.87 -12.14 -12.73
C ASN A 51 -2.07 -13.64 -12.44
N SER A 52 -1.86 -14.06 -11.18
CA SER A 52 -1.95 -15.46 -10.77
C SER A 52 -2.41 -15.55 -9.31
N PRO A 53 -3.73 -15.44 -9.06
CA PRO A 53 -4.28 -15.36 -7.72
C PRO A 53 -4.38 -16.75 -7.10
N THR A 54 -3.25 -17.26 -6.62
CA THR A 54 -3.15 -18.52 -5.88
C THR A 54 -2.95 -18.24 -4.39
N ARG A 55 -3.30 -19.19 -3.51
CA ARG A 55 -2.96 -19.15 -2.08
C ARG A 55 -1.51 -18.74 -1.80
N SER A 56 -0.57 -19.32 -2.55
CA SER A 56 0.86 -19.00 -2.40
C SER A 56 1.13 -17.53 -2.70
N ASN A 57 0.64 -17.00 -3.82
CA ASN A 57 0.88 -15.60 -4.19
C ASN A 57 0.15 -14.61 -3.27
N CYS A 58 -1.05 -14.97 -2.78
CA CYS A 58 -1.76 -14.20 -1.75
C CYS A 58 -0.94 -14.09 -0.46
N ASN A 59 -0.40 -15.21 0.04
CA ASN A 59 0.41 -15.21 1.26
C ASN A 59 1.69 -14.36 1.12
N VAL A 60 2.33 -14.41 -0.04
CA VAL A 60 3.51 -13.57 -0.32
C VAL A 60 3.12 -12.09 -0.35
N LEU A 61 2.01 -11.72 -1.00
CA LEU A 61 1.52 -10.34 -1.01
C LEU A 61 1.14 -9.85 0.38
N LYS A 62 0.43 -10.67 1.16
CA LYS A 62 0.07 -10.35 2.54
C LYS A 62 1.30 -10.06 3.39
N THR A 63 2.31 -10.91 3.30
CA THR A 63 3.59 -10.75 4.02
C THR A 63 4.30 -9.45 3.61
N ALA A 64 4.45 -9.22 2.30
CA ALA A 64 5.10 -8.01 1.78
C ALA A 64 4.38 -6.72 2.22
N SER A 65 3.05 -6.76 2.32
CA SER A 65 2.23 -5.62 2.74
C SER A 65 2.34 -5.32 4.23
N LEU A 66 2.37 -6.36 5.08
CA LEU A 66 2.59 -6.21 6.52
C LEU A 66 4.00 -5.66 6.82
N ASP A 67 5.01 -6.12 6.08
CA ASP A 67 6.37 -5.58 6.18
C ASP A 67 6.43 -4.10 5.77
N LEU A 68 5.69 -3.73 4.72
CA LEU A 68 5.57 -2.34 4.28
C LEU A 68 4.90 -1.48 5.36
N ILE A 69 3.80 -1.96 5.96
CA ILE A 69 3.09 -1.24 7.03
C ILE A 69 3.97 -1.05 8.26
N LYS A 70 4.78 -2.05 8.63
CA LYS A 70 5.75 -1.94 9.74
C LYS A 70 6.83 -0.89 9.48
N LYS A 71 7.21 -0.68 8.22
CA LYS A 71 8.09 0.43 7.84
C LYS A 71 7.35 1.76 7.92
N PHE A 72 6.09 1.81 7.47
CA PHE A 72 5.22 2.96 7.61
C PHE A 72 4.99 3.40 9.07
N GLU A 73 4.98 2.48 10.03
CA GLU A 73 4.86 2.79 11.46
C GLU A 73 6.01 3.67 11.98
N LYS A 74 7.19 3.59 11.33
CA LYS A 74 8.35 4.42 11.67
C LYS A 74 8.30 5.80 11.02
N CYS A 75 7.32 6.04 10.16
CA CYS A 75 7.10 7.28 9.45
C CYS A 75 6.08 8.13 10.22
N ASP A 76 6.31 9.45 10.28
CA ASP A 76 5.33 10.38 10.85
C ASP A 76 4.16 10.70 9.90
N ALA A 77 3.93 9.82 8.91
CA ALA A 77 2.98 10.01 7.82
C ALA A 77 1.57 9.50 8.13
N ALA A 78 1.42 8.65 9.16
CA ALA A 78 0.14 8.07 9.55
C ALA A 78 0.04 7.94 11.06
N THR A 79 -1.16 8.14 11.60
CA THR A 79 -1.41 7.92 13.03
C THR A 79 -1.28 6.44 13.40
N LYS A 80 -0.89 6.13 14.64
CA LYS A 80 -0.85 4.74 15.16
C LYS A 80 -2.18 4.00 14.95
N ALA A 81 -3.31 4.70 15.06
CA ALA A 81 -4.63 4.14 14.82
C ALA A 81 -4.83 3.69 13.36
N GLN A 82 -4.37 4.48 12.39
CA GLN A 82 -4.43 4.13 10.97
C GLN A 82 -3.52 2.94 10.64
N ILE A 83 -2.30 2.90 11.20
CA ILE A 83 -1.37 1.77 11.04
C ILE A 83 -1.97 0.49 11.62
N ALA A 84 -2.59 0.56 12.80
CA ALA A 84 -3.24 -0.58 13.42
C ALA A 84 -4.42 -1.10 12.59
N GLN A 85 -5.25 -0.20 12.05
CA GLN A 85 -6.36 -0.57 11.16
C GLN A 85 -5.86 -1.25 9.88
N LEU A 86 -4.86 -0.68 9.21
CA LEU A 86 -4.25 -1.27 8.01
C LEU A 86 -3.66 -2.65 8.29
N THR A 87 -2.95 -2.80 9.41
CA THR A 87 -2.40 -4.09 9.85
C THR A 87 -3.49 -5.13 10.06
N GLN A 88 -4.60 -4.76 10.73
CA GLN A 88 -5.74 -5.66 10.92
C GLN A 88 -6.40 -6.06 9.59
N GLN A 89 -6.59 -5.11 8.67
CA GLN A 89 -7.16 -5.41 7.35
C GLN A 89 -6.34 -6.47 6.62
N TRP A 90 -5.01 -6.34 6.59
CA TRP A 90 -4.13 -7.33 5.97
C TRP A 90 -4.13 -8.65 6.72
N ASN A 91 -4.11 -8.64 8.06
CA ASN A 91 -4.20 -9.85 8.86
C ASN A 91 -5.50 -10.64 8.64
N ASN A 92 -6.60 -9.95 8.37
CA ASN A 92 -7.91 -10.56 8.13
C ASN A 92 -8.10 -11.11 6.71
N ILE A 93 -7.16 -10.89 5.79
CA ILE A 93 -7.20 -11.51 4.46
C ILE A 93 -6.99 -13.02 4.62
N ASP A 94 -8.00 -13.80 4.22
CA ASP A 94 -7.94 -15.26 4.16
C ASP A 94 -7.43 -15.72 2.78
N CYS A 95 -6.14 -16.06 2.74
CA CYS A 95 -5.50 -16.56 1.53
C CYS A 95 -5.88 -17.99 1.16
N ASN A 96 -6.63 -18.74 1.98
CA ASN A 96 -7.06 -20.10 1.63
C ASN A 96 -8.14 -20.11 0.54
N SER A 97 -8.73 -18.96 0.25
CA SER A 97 -9.79 -18.78 -0.76
C SER A 97 -9.29 -18.62 -2.21
N PHE A 98 -7.97 -18.65 -2.42
CA PHE A 98 -7.27 -18.50 -3.72
C PHE A 98 -6.54 -19.78 -4.12
#